data_AF-A0A6I6DBS5-F1
#
_entry.id   AF-A0A6I6DBS5-F1
#
_cell.length_a   1.000
_cell.length_b   1.000
_cell.length_c   1.000
_cell.angle_alpha   90.00
_cell.angle_beta   90.00
_cell.angle_gamma   90.00
#
_symmetry.space_group_name_H-M   'P 1'
#
loop_
_entity.id
_entity.type
_entity.pdbx_description
1 polymer ?
#
loop_
_entity_poly.entity_id
_entity_poly.type
_entity_poly.pdbx_seq_one_letter_code
_entity_poly.pdbx_strand_id
1 'polypeptide(L)'
;MNYIKDLKENSPESYRVFYFKYSKILNDYYNIYLTEFTCGFDDLINHLLFNPKLVNKITNGSITYDLFPTHMHEYIIKVFGGCINYETIEQLKDIFHPSLTEDIPRPRLEEIVYKYEDSNPYKEQGLKTHFERIGRYSFVTRLQSIRYLTKNKAKNDRVEFIRPDLLGGIFTNKQKSIYYYIFLTEAEESKAKNACRILNRTLYSSTKSKDIF
;
A
#
# COMPACT_ATOMS: atom_id res chain seq x y z
N MET A 1 -11.93 13.41 6.85
CA MET A 1 -11.67 11.96 6.75
C MET A 1 -11.92 11.19 8.04
N ASN A 2 -11.98 11.85 9.20
CA ASN A 2 -12.36 11.20 10.47
C ASN A 2 -13.71 10.49 10.37
N TYR A 3 -14.74 11.13 9.79
CA TYR A 3 -16.04 10.49 9.56
C TYR A 3 -15.96 9.10 8.90
N ILE A 4 -15.12 8.91 7.87
CA ILE A 4 -15.02 7.60 7.18
C ILE A 4 -14.35 6.57 8.09
N LYS A 5 -13.32 6.98 8.85
CA LYS A 5 -12.64 6.14 9.83
C LYS A 5 -13.57 5.78 10.99
N ASP A 6 -14.26 6.77 11.54
CA ASP A 6 -15.23 6.62 12.63
C ASP A 6 -16.40 5.72 12.19
N LEU A 7 -16.87 5.87 10.95
CA LEU A 7 -17.92 5.01 10.39
C LEU A 7 -17.44 3.57 10.27
N LYS A 8 -16.19 3.36 9.86
CA LYS A 8 -15.59 2.04 9.71
C LYS A 8 -15.39 1.31 11.04
N GLU A 9 -15.01 2.06 12.08
CA GLU A 9 -14.75 1.52 13.42
C GLU A 9 -16.03 1.30 14.21
N ASN A 10 -16.99 2.23 14.13
CA ASN A 10 -18.18 2.23 14.99
C ASN A 10 -19.45 1.70 14.30
N SER A 11 -19.49 1.65 12.96
CA SER A 11 -20.63 1.12 12.21
C SER A 11 -20.19 0.41 10.92
N PRO A 12 -19.54 -0.77 11.02
CA PRO A 12 -19.00 -1.51 9.88
C PRO A 12 -20.02 -1.80 8.77
N GLU A 13 -21.28 -2.07 9.13
CA GLU A 13 -22.37 -2.33 8.18
C GLU A 13 -22.69 -1.08 7.35
N SER A 14 -22.80 0.08 8.01
CA SER A 14 -23.03 1.37 7.35
C SER A 14 -21.83 1.75 6.48
N TYR A 15 -20.61 1.48 6.96
CA TYR A 15 -19.40 1.68 6.19
C TYR A 15 -19.39 0.85 4.90
N ARG A 16 -19.81 -0.42 4.94
CA ARG A 16 -19.89 -1.27 3.74
C ARG A 16 -20.84 -0.70 2.71
N VAL A 17 -22.03 -0.24 3.13
CA VAL A 17 -22.98 0.41 2.21
C VAL A 17 -22.36 1.65 1.58
N PHE A 18 -21.66 2.47 2.37
CA PHE A 18 -20.93 3.63 1.86
C PHE A 18 -19.82 3.21 0.88
N TYR A 19 -19.03 2.19 1.22
CA TYR A 19 -17.95 1.66 0.39
C TYR A 19 -18.47 1.21 -0.98
N PHE A 20 -19.49 0.35 -1.02
CA PHE A 20 -20.03 -0.16 -2.29
C PHE A 20 -20.64 0.93 -3.17
N LYS A 21 -21.21 1.99 -2.56
CA LYS A 21 -21.79 3.11 -3.31
C LYS A 21 -20.76 4.10 -3.84
N TYR A 22 -19.71 4.38 -3.06
CA TYR A 22 -18.86 5.56 -3.30
C TYR A 22 -17.39 5.27 -3.52
N SER A 23 -16.85 4.09 -3.18
CA SER A 23 -15.40 3.80 -3.26
C SER A 23 -14.84 4.05 -4.65
N LYS A 24 -15.49 3.54 -5.71
CA LYS A 24 -15.08 3.76 -7.10
C LYS A 24 -15.10 5.23 -7.48
N ILE A 25 -16.17 5.97 -7.15
CA ILE A 25 -16.29 7.40 -7.45
C ILE A 25 -15.18 8.19 -6.72
N LEU A 26 -14.95 7.88 -5.45
CA LEU A 26 -13.92 8.50 -4.63
C LEU A 26 -12.52 8.24 -5.19
N ASN A 27 -12.25 7.03 -5.65
CA ASN A 27 -10.97 6.71 -6.28
C ASN A 27 -10.82 7.45 -7.62
N ASP A 28 -11.77 7.31 -8.54
CA ASP A 28 -11.65 7.81 -9.92
C ASP A 28 -11.67 9.34 -10.00
N TYR A 29 -12.45 10.00 -9.13
CA TYR A 29 -12.64 11.45 -9.17
C TYR A 29 -11.81 12.20 -8.14
N TYR A 30 -11.48 11.55 -7.02
CA TYR A 30 -10.83 12.20 -5.88
C TYR A 30 -9.49 11.56 -5.46
N ASN A 31 -9.02 10.50 -6.13
CA ASN A 31 -7.83 9.74 -5.73
C ASN A 31 -7.89 9.29 -4.26
N ILE A 32 -9.10 9.05 -3.76
CA ILE A 32 -9.35 8.56 -2.42
C ILE A 32 -9.49 7.04 -2.49
N TYR A 33 -8.42 6.35 -2.13
CA TYR A 33 -8.41 4.90 -2.00
C TYR A 33 -9.06 4.48 -0.67
N LEU A 34 -10.08 3.63 -0.75
CA LEU A 34 -10.73 3.02 0.42
C LEU A 34 -10.57 1.50 0.34
N THR A 35 -10.50 0.86 1.50
CA THR A 35 -10.59 -0.60 1.63
C THR A 35 -11.91 -0.98 2.26
N GLU A 36 -12.57 -2.04 1.78
CA GLU A 36 -13.84 -2.53 2.35
C GLU A 36 -13.68 -2.94 3.83
N PHE A 37 -12.54 -3.53 4.18
CA PHE A 37 -12.23 -4.00 5.53
C PHE A 37 -11.15 -3.12 6.17
N THR A 38 -10.97 -3.22 7.48
CA THR A 38 -9.91 -2.50 8.22
C THR A 38 -8.53 -2.73 7.60
N CYS A 39 -8.28 -3.95 7.14
CA CYS A 39 -7.15 -4.33 6.29
C CYS A 39 -7.54 -4.42 4.80
N GLY A 40 -6.54 -4.51 3.93
CA GLY A 40 -6.72 -4.82 2.53
C GLY A 40 -5.47 -5.45 1.93
N PHE A 41 -5.39 -5.39 0.60
CA PHE A 41 -4.31 -6.04 -0.15
C PHE A 41 -2.91 -5.55 0.25
N ASP A 42 -2.72 -4.25 0.43
CA ASP A 42 -1.43 -3.69 0.87
C ASP A 42 -0.98 -4.24 2.24
N ASP A 43 -1.92 -4.48 3.17
CA ASP A 43 -1.60 -5.07 4.48
C ASP A 43 -1.22 -6.54 4.36
N LEU A 44 -1.92 -7.29 3.50
CA LEU A 44 -1.58 -8.68 3.21
C LEU A 44 -0.18 -8.79 2.60
N ILE A 45 0.14 -7.95 1.61
CA ILE A 45 1.49 -7.94 1.02
C ILE A 45 2.53 -7.62 2.08
N ASN A 46 2.32 -6.56 2.86
CA ASN A 46 3.23 -6.20 3.94
C ASN A 46 3.42 -7.36 4.93
N HIS A 47 2.35 -8.04 5.33
CA HIS A 47 2.44 -9.19 6.23
C HIS A 47 3.27 -10.34 5.64
N LEU A 48 3.01 -10.71 4.38
CA LEU A 48 3.73 -11.80 3.71
C LEU A 48 5.21 -11.49 3.49
N LEU A 49 5.56 -10.24 3.18
CA LEU A 49 6.93 -9.78 3.03
C LEU A 49 7.78 -10.03 4.29
N PHE A 50 7.20 -9.83 5.47
CA PHE A 50 7.88 -10.07 6.75
C PHE A 50 7.65 -11.46 7.34
N ASN A 51 6.94 -12.33 6.62
CA ASN A 51 6.70 -13.72 7.01
C ASN A 51 7.01 -14.67 5.84
N PRO A 52 8.27 -14.74 5.35
CA PRO A 52 8.62 -15.55 4.18
C PRO A 52 8.34 -17.05 4.36
N LYS A 53 8.32 -17.54 5.62
CA LYS A 53 7.90 -18.91 5.94
C LYS A 53 6.45 -19.18 5.52
N LEU A 54 5.55 -18.20 5.64
CA LEU A 54 4.16 -18.33 5.18
C LEU A 54 4.10 -18.37 3.65
N VAL A 55 4.89 -17.56 2.96
CA VAL A 55 5.00 -17.61 1.49
C VAL A 55 5.41 -19.01 1.05
N ASN A 56 6.47 -19.59 1.64
CA ASN A 56 6.91 -20.95 1.33
C ASN A 56 5.82 -22.01 1.58
N LYS A 57 5.02 -21.86 2.65
CA LYS A 57 3.88 -22.76 2.91
C LYS A 57 2.80 -22.63 1.84
N ILE A 58 2.48 -21.41 1.41
CA ILE A 58 1.52 -21.18 0.33
C ILE A 58 2.04 -21.75 -1.00
N THR A 59 3.33 -21.58 -1.29
CA THR A 59 3.91 -22.12 -2.53
C THR A 59 3.81 -23.65 -2.59
N ASN A 60 3.81 -24.31 -1.44
CA ASN A 60 3.70 -25.76 -1.33
C ASN A 60 2.25 -26.26 -1.09
N GLY A 61 1.24 -25.39 -1.16
CA GLY A 61 -0.15 -25.78 -0.95
C GLY A 61 -1.11 -24.61 -0.73
N SER A 62 -1.86 -24.68 0.36
CA SER A 62 -2.73 -23.59 0.81
C SER A 62 -2.55 -23.38 2.29
N ILE A 63 -2.78 -22.14 2.71
CA ILE A 63 -2.86 -21.80 4.13
C ILE A 63 -4.22 -21.22 4.44
N THR A 64 -4.73 -21.58 5.61
CA THR A 64 -6.01 -21.12 6.13
C THR A 64 -5.84 -19.82 6.91
N TYR A 65 -6.93 -19.06 7.02
CA TYR A 65 -6.94 -17.72 7.64
C TYR A 65 -6.46 -17.69 9.10
N ASP A 66 -6.51 -18.81 9.83
CA ASP A 66 -6.07 -18.94 11.22
C ASP A 66 -4.56 -18.69 11.41
N LEU A 67 -3.75 -18.82 10.35
CA LEU A 67 -2.33 -18.49 10.38
C LEU A 67 -2.04 -16.98 10.26
N PHE A 68 -3.07 -16.16 10.06
CA PHE A 68 -2.95 -14.71 9.96
C PHE A 68 -3.41 -14.01 11.23
N PRO A 69 -2.99 -12.74 11.46
CA PRO A 69 -3.52 -11.92 12.54
C PRO A 69 -5.05 -11.80 12.47
N THR A 70 -5.73 -11.78 13.62
CA THR A 70 -7.20 -11.75 13.72
C THR A 70 -7.84 -10.62 12.92
N HIS A 71 -7.21 -9.45 12.86
CA HIS A 71 -7.72 -8.30 12.11
C HIS A 71 -7.74 -8.53 10.58
N MET A 72 -7.06 -9.56 10.07
CA MET A 72 -7.06 -9.95 8.66
C MET A 72 -8.05 -11.06 8.32
N HIS A 73 -8.60 -11.76 9.32
CA HIS A 73 -9.43 -12.95 9.11
C HIS A 73 -10.63 -12.65 8.22
N GLU A 74 -11.36 -11.56 8.49
CA GLU A 74 -12.53 -11.20 7.72
C GLU A 74 -12.21 -10.93 6.24
N TYR A 75 -11.15 -10.17 5.98
CA TYR A 75 -10.67 -9.91 4.62
C TYR A 75 -10.31 -11.21 3.90
N ILE A 76 -9.56 -12.10 4.56
CA ILE A 76 -9.13 -13.36 3.96
C ILE A 76 -10.33 -14.28 3.65
N ILE A 77 -11.28 -14.37 4.58
CA ILE A 77 -12.50 -15.16 4.40
C ILE A 77 -13.33 -14.62 3.23
N LYS A 78 -13.55 -13.30 3.18
CA LYS A 78 -14.42 -12.69 2.18
C LYS A 78 -13.81 -12.67 0.79
N VAL A 79 -12.50 -12.46 0.70
CA VAL A 79 -11.82 -12.23 -0.58
C VAL A 79 -11.21 -13.52 -1.15
N PHE A 80 -10.70 -14.40 -0.30
CA PHE A 80 -10.02 -15.62 -0.73
C PHE A 80 -10.76 -16.90 -0.31
N GLY A 81 -11.99 -16.79 0.20
CA GLY A 81 -12.75 -17.96 0.66
C GLY A 81 -12.16 -18.64 1.90
N GLY A 82 -11.31 -17.93 2.65
CA GLY A 82 -10.71 -18.41 3.90
C GLY A 82 -9.38 -19.15 3.72
N CYS A 83 -8.87 -19.30 2.50
CA CYS A 83 -7.55 -19.86 2.26
C CYS A 83 -6.80 -19.10 1.16
N ILE A 84 -5.49 -18.95 1.32
CA ILE A 84 -4.61 -18.39 0.29
C ILE A 84 -3.83 -19.54 -0.32
N ASN A 85 -3.89 -19.66 -1.64
CA ASN A 85 -3.32 -20.77 -2.40
C ASN A 85 -2.14 -20.33 -3.28
N TYR A 86 -1.46 -21.31 -3.86
CA TYR A 86 -0.37 -21.09 -4.82
C TYR A 86 -0.74 -20.12 -5.94
N GLU A 87 -1.92 -20.25 -6.56
CA GLU A 87 -2.35 -19.40 -7.68
C GLU A 87 -2.35 -17.91 -7.32
N THR A 88 -2.74 -17.59 -6.08
CA THR A 88 -2.73 -16.22 -5.56
C THR A 88 -1.29 -15.68 -5.49
N ILE A 89 -0.37 -16.48 -4.99
CA ILE A 89 1.05 -16.10 -4.85
C ILE A 89 1.77 -16.12 -6.20
N GLU A 90 1.39 -17.00 -7.11
CA GLU A 90 1.97 -17.08 -8.46
C GLU A 90 1.75 -15.76 -9.23
N GLN A 91 0.57 -15.15 -9.10
CA GLN A 91 0.30 -13.84 -9.67
C GLN A 91 1.18 -12.73 -9.06
N LEU A 92 1.76 -12.99 -7.89
CA LEU A 92 2.59 -12.07 -7.10
C LEU A 92 4.05 -12.53 -7.04
N LYS A 93 4.47 -13.46 -7.90
CA LYS A 93 5.85 -13.99 -7.93
C LYS A 93 6.92 -12.92 -8.09
N ASP A 94 6.57 -11.83 -8.78
CA ASP A 94 7.44 -10.66 -8.96
C ASP A 94 7.69 -9.87 -7.66
N ILE A 95 6.83 -10.04 -6.66
CA ILE A 95 6.94 -9.44 -5.32
C ILE A 95 7.62 -10.43 -4.38
N PHE A 96 7.23 -11.70 -4.45
CA PHE A 96 7.67 -12.75 -3.53
C PHE A 96 8.88 -13.57 -4.01
N HIS A 97 9.60 -13.08 -5.01
CA HIS A 97 10.85 -13.70 -5.42
C HIS A 97 11.84 -13.73 -4.23
N PRO A 98 12.49 -14.86 -3.90
CA PRO A 98 13.36 -14.96 -2.72
C PRO A 98 14.44 -13.87 -2.65
N SER A 99 15.02 -13.50 -3.78
CA SER A 99 16.03 -12.43 -3.84
C SER A 99 15.48 -11.01 -3.57
N LEU A 100 14.15 -10.84 -3.52
CA LEU A 100 13.49 -9.59 -3.15
C LEU A 100 13.06 -9.60 -1.70
N THR A 101 12.47 -10.70 -1.23
CA THR A 101 11.86 -10.80 0.11
C THR A 101 12.88 -10.94 1.24
N GLU A 102 14.03 -11.55 0.97
CA GLU A 102 15.11 -11.69 1.95
C GLU A 102 15.91 -10.39 2.13
N ASP A 103 15.76 -9.43 1.22
CA ASP A 103 16.52 -8.20 1.17
C ASP A 103 15.61 -6.96 1.03
N ILE A 104 14.62 -6.86 1.91
CA ILE A 104 13.82 -5.64 2.12
C ILE A 104 14.28 -4.90 3.39
N PRO A 105 14.01 -3.58 3.51
CA PRO A 105 14.31 -2.88 4.73
C PRO A 105 13.50 -3.44 5.90
N ARG A 106 14.09 -3.47 7.10
CA ARG A 106 13.46 -3.95 8.32
C ARG A 106 12.19 -3.18 8.65
N PRO A 107 11.23 -3.76 9.40
CA PRO A 107 10.08 -3.02 9.90
C PRO A 107 10.50 -1.84 10.77
N ARG A 108 9.75 -0.75 10.71
CA ARG A 108 9.87 0.39 11.64
C ARG A 108 9.41 -0.03 13.03
N LEU A 109 9.99 0.62 14.04
CA LEU A 109 9.57 0.46 15.44
C LEU A 109 8.55 1.51 15.87
N GLU A 110 8.59 2.68 15.23
CA GLU A 110 7.74 3.83 15.57
C GLU A 110 6.58 4.00 14.57
N GLU A 111 5.61 4.83 14.96
CA GLU A 111 4.57 5.32 14.07
C GLU A 111 5.18 6.05 12.85
N ILE A 112 4.54 5.90 11.70
CA ILE A 112 4.98 6.61 10.50
C ILE A 112 4.70 8.12 10.63
N VAL A 113 5.66 8.93 10.17
CA VAL A 113 5.52 10.38 10.14
C VAL A 113 5.05 10.87 8.78
N TYR A 114 3.99 11.68 8.74
CA TYR A 114 3.54 12.36 7.52
C TYR A 114 3.86 13.85 7.59
N LYS A 115 4.59 14.36 6.60
CA LYS A 115 4.87 15.79 6.43
C LYS A 115 4.25 16.28 5.13
N TYR A 116 3.37 17.26 5.24
CA TYR A 116 2.71 17.88 4.11
C TYR A 116 3.23 19.30 3.93
N GLU A 117 3.29 19.75 2.69
CA GLU A 117 3.48 21.16 2.35
C GLU A 117 2.43 22.02 3.08
N ASP A 118 2.87 23.16 3.62
CA ASP A 118 2.09 24.03 4.52
C ASP A 118 1.48 23.33 5.75
N SER A 119 1.98 22.14 6.11
CA SER A 119 1.43 21.30 7.18
C SER A 119 -0.05 20.95 6.99
N ASN A 120 -0.56 21.01 5.76
CA ASN A 120 -1.97 20.76 5.46
C ASN A 120 -2.17 19.46 4.67
N PRO A 121 -2.62 18.36 5.32
CA PRO A 121 -2.85 17.08 4.65
C PRO A 121 -3.99 17.09 3.63
N TYR A 122 -4.86 18.11 3.69
CA TYR A 122 -6.03 18.24 2.81
C TYR A 122 -5.84 19.28 1.71
N LYS A 123 -4.67 19.92 1.63
CA LYS A 123 -4.34 20.89 0.58
C LYS A 123 -4.47 20.26 -0.80
N GLU A 124 -4.03 19.00 -0.93
CA GLU A 124 -4.02 18.27 -2.18
C GLU A 124 -4.95 17.07 -2.12
N GLN A 125 -5.97 17.08 -2.99
CA GLN A 125 -6.99 16.05 -3.08
C GLN A 125 -6.36 14.67 -3.34
N GLY A 126 -6.64 13.72 -2.46
CA GLY A 126 -6.17 12.34 -2.52
C GLY A 126 -4.74 12.10 -2.02
N LEU A 127 -3.95 13.15 -1.74
CA LEU A 127 -2.56 12.98 -1.30
C LEU A 127 -2.46 12.28 0.06
N LYS A 128 -3.29 12.69 1.03
CA LYS A 128 -3.35 12.06 2.36
C LYS A 128 -3.61 10.56 2.26
N THR A 129 -4.62 10.17 1.49
CA THR A 129 -4.98 8.75 1.31
C THR A 129 -3.89 7.96 0.60
N HIS A 130 -3.23 8.58 -0.36
CA HIS A 130 -2.09 7.99 -1.04
C HIS A 130 -0.92 7.75 -0.07
N PHE A 131 -0.62 8.74 0.78
CA PHE A 131 0.39 8.60 1.82
C PHE A 131 0.00 7.53 2.84
N GLU A 132 -1.24 7.50 3.30
CA GLU A 132 -1.73 6.47 4.23
C GLU A 132 -1.63 5.06 3.63
N ARG A 133 -1.86 4.91 2.32
CA ARG A 133 -1.66 3.63 1.62
C ARG A 133 -0.19 3.21 1.61
N ILE A 134 0.73 4.11 1.26
CA ILE A 134 2.18 3.84 1.31
C ILE A 134 2.64 3.57 2.76
N GLY A 135 2.02 4.22 3.75
CA GLY A 135 2.37 4.06 5.15
C GLY A 135 2.05 2.69 5.75
N ARG A 136 1.26 1.87 5.06
CA ARG A 136 0.98 0.47 5.45
C ARG A 136 2.22 -0.41 5.37
N TYR A 137 3.19 -0.06 4.53
CA TYR A 137 4.45 -0.78 4.41
C TYR A 137 5.34 -0.45 5.61
N SER A 138 5.63 -1.44 6.45
CA SER A 138 6.29 -1.23 7.74
C SER A 138 7.73 -0.73 7.59
N PHE A 139 8.37 -0.95 6.44
CA PHE A 139 9.69 -0.41 6.14
C PHE A 139 9.71 1.10 5.81
N VAL A 140 8.56 1.78 5.75
CA VAL A 140 8.44 3.22 5.50
C VAL A 140 8.35 3.96 6.83
N THR A 141 9.30 4.86 7.10
CA THR A 141 9.35 5.65 8.36
C THR A 141 8.73 7.04 8.23
N ARG A 142 8.85 7.66 7.06
CA ARG A 142 8.32 9.01 6.82
C ARG A 142 7.92 9.22 5.37
N LEU A 143 6.86 9.97 5.17
CA LEU A 143 6.44 10.50 3.86
C LEU A 143 6.43 12.02 3.91
N GLN A 144 7.01 12.66 2.90
CA GLN A 144 7.13 14.12 2.87
C GLN A 144 6.84 14.67 1.48
N SER A 145 5.78 15.47 1.32
CA SER A 145 5.59 16.23 0.09
C SER A 145 6.55 17.42 0.02
N ILE A 146 7.03 17.73 -1.18
CA ILE A 146 8.06 18.76 -1.38
C ILE A 146 7.55 19.91 -2.23
N ARG A 147 7.15 19.60 -3.47
CA ARG A 147 6.90 20.63 -4.47
C ARG A 147 6.00 20.10 -5.58
N TYR A 148 5.28 21.03 -6.18
CA TYR A 148 4.60 20.84 -7.45
C TYR A 148 5.59 20.66 -8.61
N LEU A 149 5.33 19.68 -9.47
CA LEU A 149 6.00 19.58 -10.76
C LEU A 149 5.43 20.65 -11.69
N THR A 150 6.22 21.70 -11.95
CA THR A 150 5.76 23.00 -12.48
C THR A 150 5.54 23.05 -13.99
N LYS A 151 5.99 22.06 -14.77
CA LYS A 151 6.00 22.19 -16.24
C LYS A 151 5.14 21.20 -17.00
N ASN A 152 4.83 20.02 -16.44
CA ASN A 152 3.90 19.05 -17.02
C ASN A 152 3.44 18.09 -15.92
N LYS A 153 2.18 17.65 -15.97
CA LYS A 153 1.76 16.48 -15.18
C LYS A 153 2.60 15.28 -15.59
N ALA A 154 3.01 14.48 -14.62
CA ALA A 154 3.60 13.20 -14.91
C ALA A 154 2.58 12.33 -15.65
N LYS A 155 3.06 11.55 -16.62
CA LYS A 155 2.20 10.64 -17.39
C LYS A 155 1.62 9.55 -16.49
N ASN A 156 2.41 9.06 -15.54
CA ASN A 156 2.07 8.01 -14.61
C ASN A 156 2.68 8.30 -13.24
N ASP A 157 1.99 7.89 -12.19
CA ASP A 157 2.55 7.82 -10.84
C ASP A 157 3.55 6.67 -10.75
N ARG A 158 4.61 6.88 -9.97
CA ARG A 158 5.71 5.92 -9.78
C ARG A 158 6.48 6.21 -8.52
N VAL A 159 7.20 5.20 -8.04
CA VAL A 159 8.29 5.35 -7.07
C VAL A 159 9.63 5.19 -7.80
N GLU A 160 10.63 5.97 -7.43
CA GLU A 160 11.98 5.90 -7.97
C GLU A 160 13.00 5.81 -6.85
N PHE A 161 14.09 5.08 -7.09
CA PHE A 161 15.21 5.04 -6.17
C PHE A 161 16.00 6.36 -6.26
N ILE A 162 16.32 6.95 -5.10
CA ILE A 162 17.18 8.14 -5.03
C ILE A 162 18.51 7.79 -4.39
N ARG A 163 18.48 7.22 -3.18
CA ARG A 163 19.65 6.84 -2.40
C ARG A 163 19.30 5.75 -1.36
N PRO A 164 20.26 5.15 -0.65
CA PRO A 164 20.04 3.95 0.17
C PRO A 164 18.96 4.02 1.26
N ASP A 165 18.59 5.21 1.74
CA ASP A 165 17.57 5.43 2.78
C ASP A 165 16.31 6.16 2.25
N LEU A 166 16.25 6.47 0.94
CA LEU A 166 15.30 7.42 0.39
C LEU A 166 14.83 7.05 -1.01
N LEU A 167 13.52 7.03 -1.18
CA LEU A 167 12.85 6.92 -2.47
C LEU A 167 12.12 8.22 -2.81
N GLY A 168 11.97 8.47 -4.10
CA GLY A 168 11.15 9.53 -4.67
C GLY A 168 9.82 8.98 -5.12
N GLY A 169 8.77 9.76 -5.02
CA GLY A 169 7.45 9.39 -5.49
C GLY A 169 6.78 10.53 -6.22
N ILE A 170 6.00 10.17 -7.23
CA ILE A 170 5.12 11.10 -7.93
C ILE A 170 3.68 10.69 -7.65
N PHE A 171 2.87 11.66 -7.24
CA PHE A 171 1.42 11.53 -7.08
C PHE A 171 0.74 12.53 -8.01
N THR A 172 -0.21 12.09 -8.82
CA THR A 172 -0.88 12.92 -9.83
C THR A 172 -2.38 12.92 -9.60
N ASN A 173 -2.94 14.12 -9.43
CA ASN A 173 -4.38 14.31 -9.39
C ASN A 173 -4.89 15.03 -10.65
N LYS A 174 -6.19 15.34 -10.69
CA LYS A 174 -6.83 16.02 -11.82
C LYS A 174 -6.26 17.41 -12.12
N GLN A 175 -5.53 18.02 -11.21
CA GLN A 175 -5.01 19.38 -11.36
C GLN A 175 -3.50 19.40 -11.62
N LYS A 176 -2.73 18.58 -10.91
CA LYS A 176 -1.26 18.69 -10.87
C LYS A 176 -0.59 17.37 -10.46
N SER A 177 0.73 17.32 -10.62
CA SER A 177 1.58 16.27 -10.05
C SER A 177 2.43 16.85 -8.92
N ILE A 178 2.55 16.08 -7.84
CA ILE A 178 3.26 16.42 -6.63
C ILE A 178 4.40 15.43 -6.45
N TYR A 179 5.59 15.95 -6.21
CA TYR A 179 6.74 15.14 -5.84
C TYR A 179 6.83 15.01 -4.32
N TYR A 180 7.13 13.81 -3.87
CA TYR A 180 7.30 13.49 -2.45
C TYR A 180 8.46 12.53 -2.23
N TYR A 181 8.94 12.48 -0.99
CA TYR A 181 9.94 11.52 -0.52
C TYR A 181 9.32 10.44 0.35
N ILE A 182 9.89 9.24 0.24
CA ILE A 182 9.61 8.07 1.07
C ILE A 182 10.91 7.71 1.79
N PHE A 183 10.94 7.88 3.10
CA PHE A 183 12.10 7.51 3.92
C PHE A 183 11.96 6.07 4.40
N LEU A 184 13.07 5.34 4.35
CA LEU A 184 13.16 3.93 4.73
C LEU A 184 13.73 3.79 6.15
N THR A 185 13.69 2.58 6.70
CA THR A 185 14.16 2.23 8.05
C THR A 185 15.66 2.00 8.16
N GLU A 186 16.34 1.80 7.04
CA GLU A 186 17.77 1.57 6.95
C GLU A 186 18.33 2.11 5.64
N ALA A 187 19.63 2.39 5.64
CA ALA A 187 20.36 2.99 4.52
C ALA A 187 21.14 1.92 3.77
N GLU A 188 20.43 1.07 3.03
CA GLU A 188 21.03 -0.04 2.27
C GLU A 188 20.52 -0.05 0.83
N GLU A 189 21.44 0.00 -0.14
CA GLU A 189 21.10 0.26 -1.54
C GLU A 189 20.25 -0.84 -2.16
N SER A 190 20.61 -2.10 -1.93
CA SER A 190 19.88 -3.26 -2.45
C SER A 190 18.46 -3.32 -1.90
N LYS A 191 18.32 -3.11 -0.58
CA LYS A 191 17.03 -3.05 0.12
C LYS A 191 16.14 -1.92 -0.37
N ALA A 192 16.70 -0.73 -0.57
CA ALA A 192 15.96 0.40 -1.10
C ALA A 192 15.46 0.15 -2.53
N LYS A 193 16.30 -0.45 -3.39
CA LYS A 193 15.88 -0.86 -4.73
C LYS A 193 14.75 -1.89 -4.69
N ASN A 194 14.82 -2.86 -3.77
CA ASN A 194 13.77 -3.87 -3.61
C ASN A 194 12.47 -3.27 -3.08
N ALA A 195 12.52 -2.40 -2.06
CA ALA A 195 11.37 -1.64 -1.59
C ALA A 195 10.72 -0.81 -2.71
N CYS A 196 11.54 -0.13 -3.53
CA CYS A 196 11.07 0.62 -4.70
C CYS A 196 10.34 -0.27 -5.71
N ARG A 197 10.88 -1.46 -6.00
CA ARG A 197 10.24 -2.43 -6.91
C ARG A 197 8.91 -2.91 -6.36
N ILE A 198 8.85 -3.29 -5.09
CA ILE A 198 7.64 -3.74 -4.40
C ILE A 198 6.56 -2.66 -4.48
N LEU A 199 6.87 -1.42 -4.07
CA LEU A 199 5.90 -0.31 -4.08
C LEU A 199 5.36 -0.04 -5.48
N ASN A 200 6.19 -0.07 -6.53
CA ASN A 200 5.69 0.11 -7.89
C ASN A 200 4.78 -1.05 -8.36
N ARG A 201 5.11 -2.29 -7.96
CA ARG A 201 4.30 -3.47 -8.29
C ARG A 201 2.94 -3.45 -7.61
N THR A 202 2.88 -3.05 -6.34
CA THR A 202 1.62 -3.06 -5.57
C THR A 202 0.75 -1.83 -5.84
N LEU A 203 1.36 -0.65 -6.00
CA LEU A 203 0.60 0.59 -6.14
C LEU A 203 0.17 0.85 -7.59
N TYR A 204 1.09 0.69 -8.54
CA TYR A 204 0.96 1.28 -9.89
C TYR A 204 0.97 0.28 -11.04
N SER A 205 1.38 -0.98 -10.83
CA SER A 205 1.29 -1.97 -11.90
C SER A 205 -0.18 -2.28 -12.23
N SER A 206 -0.47 -2.37 -13.52
CA SER A 206 -1.73 -2.87 -14.05
C SER A 206 -1.76 -4.39 -13.97
N THR A 207 -1.48 -4.95 -12.81
CA THR A 207 -1.61 -6.40 -12.62
C THR A 207 -3.10 -6.71 -12.64
N LYS A 208 -3.51 -7.69 -13.48
CA LYS A 208 -4.88 -8.23 -13.54
C LYS A 208 -5.46 -8.62 -12.17
N SER A 209 -4.62 -8.73 -11.13
CA SER A 209 -5.02 -8.91 -9.74
C SER A 209 -5.89 -7.77 -9.18
N LYS A 210 -5.92 -6.57 -9.78
CA LYS A 210 -6.90 -5.54 -9.41
C LYS A 210 -8.35 -5.91 -9.81
N ASP A 211 -8.54 -6.87 -10.71
CA ASP A 211 -9.85 -7.38 -11.10
C ASP A 211 -10.31 -8.57 -10.22
N ILE A 212 -9.46 -9.00 -9.28
CA ILE A 212 -9.77 -10.05 -8.28
C ILE A 212 -10.21 -9.40 -6.94
N PHE A 213 -10.07 -8.08 -6.78
CA PHE A 213 -10.31 -7.34 -5.53
C PHE A 213 -11.20 -6.12 -5.70
#